data_AF-A0A8T5VW60-F1
#
_entry.id   AF-A0A8T5VW60-F1
#
_cell.length_a   1.000
_cell.length_b   1.000
_cell.length_c   1.000
_cell.angle_alpha   90.00
_cell.angle_beta   90.00
_cell.angle_gamma   90.00
#
_symmetry.space_group_name_H-M   'P 1'
#
loop_
_entity.id
_entity.type
_entity.pdbx_description
1 polymer ?
#
loop_
_entity_poly.entity_id
_entity_poly.type
_entity_poly.pdbx_seq_one_letter_code
_entity_poly.pdbx_strand_id
1 'polypeptide(L)'
;MAKLKSFTNGVLRENPVLVLVLGLCPLLAVSNTAINALGMGIATIFVLTLSSTVVSLCRKVIPEDIRIPIFVIIISTFVTIADYFMAAYFPPLHRSLGVFIPLIVVNCIILARAEAFAYRNSLIDSFLDALGMGLGFILVIVTIGIIREVLGNGTIFGSSRFIFHPALIMVFPPGAYLTIGFLMGILNWWKSKKG
;
A
#
# COMPACT_ATOMS: atom_id res chain seq x y z
N MET A 1 27.25 1.88 -3.03
CA MET A 1 26.60 1.47 -4.30
C MET A 1 25.63 0.28 -4.18
N ALA A 2 25.57 -0.46 -3.06
CA ALA A 2 24.57 -1.52 -2.83
C ALA A 2 23.17 -1.01 -2.43
N LYS A 3 23.07 0.21 -1.87
CA LYS A 3 21.82 0.75 -1.28
C LYS A 3 20.75 1.14 -2.31
N LEU A 4 21.13 1.64 -3.50
CA LEU A 4 20.16 1.92 -4.57
C LEU A 4 19.61 0.64 -5.22
N LYS A 5 20.38 -0.45 -5.25
CA LYS A 5 19.94 -1.72 -5.84
C LYS A 5 18.81 -2.38 -5.03
N SER A 6 18.79 -2.18 -3.71
CA SER A 6 17.67 -2.58 -2.84
C SER A 6 16.40 -1.76 -3.14
N PHE A 7 16.58 -0.46 -3.40
CA PHE A 7 15.50 0.47 -3.73
C PHE A 7 14.86 0.15 -5.10
N THR A 8 15.69 -0.15 -6.11
CA THR A 8 15.20 -0.52 -7.45
C THR A 8 14.67 -1.96 -7.51
N ASN A 9 15.19 -2.88 -6.68
CA ASN A 9 14.65 -4.24 -6.59
C ASN A 9 13.28 -4.29 -5.90
N GLY A 10 13.02 -3.48 -4.86
CA GLY A 10 11.70 -3.39 -4.23
C GLY A 10 10.62 -2.84 -5.16
N VAL A 11 10.99 -1.93 -6.07
CA VAL A 11 10.07 -1.36 -7.07
C VAL A 11 9.82 -2.30 -8.26
N LEU A 12 10.84 -3.05 -8.72
CA LEU A 12 10.77 -3.79 -10.00
C LEU A 12 10.93 -5.32 -9.94
N ARG A 13 11.47 -5.92 -8.87
CA ARG A 13 11.69 -7.39 -8.75
C ARG A 13 10.92 -8.06 -7.60
N GLU A 14 10.64 -7.36 -6.50
CA GLU A 14 9.89 -7.88 -5.33
C GLU A 14 8.67 -7.00 -5.00
N ASN A 15 7.83 -6.73 -6.01
CA ASN A 15 6.66 -5.89 -5.79
C ASN A 15 5.70 -6.55 -4.75
N PRO A 16 5.45 -5.92 -3.60
CA PRO A 16 4.74 -6.53 -2.46
C PRO A 16 3.33 -7.04 -2.80
N VAL A 17 2.65 -6.38 -3.75
CA VAL A 17 1.28 -6.73 -4.10
C VAL A 17 1.24 -7.81 -5.18
N LEU A 18 2.17 -7.77 -6.13
CA LEU A 18 2.14 -8.62 -7.33
C LEU A 18 2.91 -9.93 -7.17
N VAL A 19 3.89 -9.98 -6.27
CA VAL A 19 4.69 -11.18 -6.01
C VAL A 19 4.37 -11.78 -4.64
N LEU A 20 4.21 -10.95 -3.59
CA LEU A 20 3.94 -11.41 -2.23
C LEU A 20 2.44 -11.47 -1.89
N VAL A 21 1.56 -10.88 -2.70
CA VAL A 21 0.10 -10.88 -2.48
C VAL A 21 -0.27 -10.28 -1.11
N LEU A 22 0.49 -9.28 -0.65
CA LEU A 22 0.25 -8.59 0.62
C LEU A 22 -0.44 -7.24 0.39
N GLY A 23 -1.25 -6.81 1.36
CA GLY A 23 -1.92 -5.49 1.32
C GLY A 23 -3.18 -5.44 0.45
N LEU A 24 -3.82 -6.58 0.19
CA LEU A 24 -5.06 -6.64 -0.60
C LEU A 24 -6.25 -5.94 0.07
N CYS A 25 -6.37 -5.98 1.40
CA CYS A 25 -7.51 -5.41 2.13
C CYS A 25 -7.76 -3.92 1.82
N PRO A 26 -6.78 -3.01 1.97
CA PRO A 26 -6.98 -1.60 1.62
C PRO A 26 -7.09 -1.39 0.11
N LEU A 27 -6.45 -2.24 -0.69
CA LEU A 27 -6.53 -2.18 -2.15
C LEU A 27 -7.96 -2.44 -2.62
N LEU A 28 -8.62 -3.50 -2.15
CA LEU A 28 -9.98 -3.85 -2.54
C LEU A 28 -11.00 -2.77 -2.13
N ALA A 29 -10.81 -2.17 -0.96
CA ALA A 29 -11.72 -1.17 -0.41
C ALA A 29 -11.60 0.21 -1.08
N VAL A 30 -10.38 0.68 -1.37
CA VAL A 30 -10.13 2.09 -1.71
C VAL A 30 -9.76 2.32 -3.19
N SER A 31 -9.55 1.26 -3.98
CA SER A 31 -9.22 1.39 -5.42
C SER A 31 -10.40 1.72 -6.34
N ASN A 32 -11.48 2.30 -5.81
CA ASN A 32 -12.61 2.75 -6.63
C ASN A 32 -12.31 4.05 -7.42
N THR A 33 -11.41 4.87 -6.89
CA THR A 33 -10.97 6.13 -7.53
C THR A 33 -9.48 6.31 -7.33
N ALA A 34 -8.79 6.88 -8.31
CA ALA A 34 -7.36 7.17 -8.27
C ALA A 34 -6.99 8.13 -7.13
N ILE A 35 -7.84 9.13 -6.84
CA ILE A 35 -7.60 10.12 -5.77
C ILE A 35 -7.58 9.43 -4.40
N ASN A 36 -8.58 8.59 -4.11
CA ASN A 36 -8.63 7.86 -2.84
C ASN A 36 -7.49 6.82 -2.74
N ALA A 37 -7.19 6.12 -3.84
CA ALA A 37 -6.08 5.17 -3.89
C ALA A 37 -4.74 5.84 -3.60
N LEU A 38 -4.50 7.02 -4.17
CA LEU A 38 -3.30 7.81 -3.94
C LEU A 38 -3.23 8.32 -2.49
N GLY A 39 -4.33 8.84 -1.95
CA GLY A 39 -4.42 9.25 -0.55
C GLY A 39 -4.08 8.13 0.44
N MET A 40 -4.70 6.95 0.24
CA MET A 40 -4.47 5.78 1.08
C MET A 40 -3.03 5.26 0.96
N GLY A 41 -2.49 5.28 -0.27
CA GLY A 41 -1.11 4.89 -0.52
C GLY A 41 -0.10 5.81 0.19
N ILE A 42 -0.28 7.13 0.11
CA ILE A 42 0.59 8.12 0.78
C ILE A 42 0.49 7.98 2.31
N ALA A 43 -0.71 7.79 2.86
CA ALA A 43 -0.86 7.52 4.29
C ALA A 43 -0.13 6.23 4.70
N THR A 44 -0.25 5.18 3.89
CA THR A 44 0.38 3.88 4.16
C THR A 44 1.91 3.94 4.10
N ILE A 45 2.52 4.62 3.11
CA ILE A 45 3.98 4.76 3.06
C ILE A 45 4.50 5.54 4.27
N PHE A 46 3.80 6.61 4.66
CA PHE A 46 4.20 7.44 5.80
C PHE A 46 4.21 6.62 7.09
N VAL A 47 3.13 5.89 7.35
CA VAL A 47 3.01 5.01 8.52
C VAL A 47 4.03 3.87 8.45
N LEU A 48 4.23 3.24 7.29
CA LEU A 48 5.17 2.13 7.11
C LEU A 48 6.60 2.56 7.40
N THR A 49 7.04 3.70 6.86
CA THR A 49 8.39 4.23 7.03
C THR A 49 8.66 4.62 8.49
N LEU A 50 7.73 5.32 9.14
CA LEU A 50 7.90 5.75 10.52
C LEU A 50 7.86 4.58 11.50
N SER A 51 6.85 3.71 11.39
CA SER A 51 6.71 2.55 12.27
C SER A 51 7.90 1.60 12.15
N SER A 52 8.39 1.33 10.94
CA SER A 52 9.53 0.45 10.71
C SER A 52 10.84 1.03 11.25
N THR A 53 10.99 2.36 11.24
CA THR A 53 12.14 3.04 11.86
C THR A 53 12.10 2.93 13.37
N VAL A 54 10.94 3.16 13.99
CA VAL A 54 10.76 3.06 15.45
C VAL A 54 10.91 1.62 15.93
N VAL A 55 10.36 0.64 15.21
CA VAL A 55 10.52 -0.79 15.55
C VAL A 55 11.99 -1.21 15.53
N SER A 56 12.77 -0.74 14.54
CA SER A 56 14.22 -1.02 14.47
C SER A 56 14.98 -0.38 15.64
N LEU A 57 14.56 0.79 16.13
CA LEU A 57 15.15 1.45 17.29
C LEU A 57 14.82 0.72 18.60
N CYS A 58 13.56 0.29 18.75
CA CYS A 58 13.04 -0.36 19.95
C CYS A 58 13.37 -1.86 20.04
N ARG A 59 13.97 -2.47 18.99
CA ARG A 59 14.23 -3.92 18.91
C ARG A 59 14.91 -4.55 20.13
N LYS A 60 15.73 -3.80 20.88
CA LYS A 60 16.45 -4.30 22.07
C LYS A 60 15.54 -4.45 23.31
N VAL A 61 14.40 -3.75 23.33
CA VAL A 61 13.48 -3.68 24.47
C VAL A 61 12.29 -4.63 24.29
N ILE A 62 12.09 -5.16 23.08
CA ILE A 62 10.91 -5.94 22.72
C ILE A 62 11.17 -7.43 23.01
N PRO A 63 10.47 -8.06 23.96
CA PRO A 63 10.55 -9.50 24.19
C PRO A 63 9.88 -10.28 23.05
N GLU A 64 10.40 -11.48 22.75
CA GLU A 64 9.97 -12.24 21.58
C GLU A 64 8.52 -12.75 21.67
N ASP A 65 8.05 -13.08 22.87
CA ASP A 65 6.72 -13.65 23.11
C ASP A 65 5.55 -12.70 22.79
N ILE A 66 5.76 -11.39 22.87
CA ILE A 66 4.71 -10.36 22.68
C ILE A 66 5.05 -9.34 21.59
N ARG A 67 5.91 -9.70 20.65
CA ARG A 67 6.38 -8.80 19.58
C ARG A 67 5.25 -8.30 18.66
N ILE A 68 4.32 -9.17 18.27
CA ILE A 68 3.20 -8.82 17.35
C ILE A 68 2.29 -7.75 17.98
N PRO A 69 1.76 -7.92 19.22
CA PRO A 69 1.00 -6.87 19.90
C PRO A 69 1.74 -5.53 20.00
N ILE A 70 3.04 -5.56 20.35
CA ILE A 70 3.85 -4.33 20.47
C ILE A 70 3.95 -3.61 19.12
N PHE A 71 4.17 -4.33 18.02
CA PHE A 71 4.22 -3.73 16.69
C PHE A 71 2.88 -3.08 16.31
N VAL A 72 1.76 -3.75 16.58
CA VAL A 72 0.42 -3.21 16.30
C VAL A 72 0.15 -1.93 17.09
N ILE A 73 0.57 -1.85 18.36
CA ILE A 73 0.46 -0.64 19.18
C ILE A 73 1.29 0.51 18.56
N ILE A 74 2.54 0.25 18.19
CA ILE A 74 3.40 1.25 17.55
C ILE A 74 2.73 1.75 16.25
N ILE A 75 2.27 0.85 15.39
CA ILE A 75 1.61 1.21 14.13
C ILE A 75 0.34 2.02 14.41
N SER A 76 -0.50 1.60 15.36
CA SER A 76 -1.75 2.27 15.72
C SER A 76 -1.53 3.72 16.16
N THR A 77 -0.47 4.00 16.93
CA THR A 77 -0.15 5.38 17.33
C THR A 77 0.16 6.26 16.11
N PHE A 78 0.94 5.77 15.14
CA PHE A 78 1.25 6.52 13.92
C PHE A 78 0.03 6.67 12.99
N VAL A 79 -0.81 5.64 12.90
CA VAL A 79 -2.06 5.72 12.12
C VAL A 79 -2.99 6.76 12.71
N THR A 80 -3.10 6.84 14.04
CA THR A 80 -3.92 7.84 14.73
C THR A 80 -3.40 9.26 14.46
N ILE A 81 -2.08 9.47 14.46
CA ILE A 81 -1.47 10.76 14.11
C ILE A 81 -1.80 11.12 12.65
N ALA A 82 -1.70 10.16 11.72
CA ALA A 82 -2.04 10.37 10.32
C ALA A 82 -3.54 10.70 10.12
N ASP A 83 -4.42 10.09 10.92
CA ASP A 83 -5.86 10.35 10.89
C ASP A 83 -6.19 11.79 11.26
N TYR A 84 -5.67 12.27 12.39
CA TYR A 84 -5.82 13.66 12.81
C TYR A 84 -5.21 14.64 11.80
N PHE A 85 -4.07 14.28 11.19
CA PHE A 85 -3.45 15.10 10.15
C PHE A 85 -4.34 15.21 8.90
N MET A 86 -4.96 14.12 8.46
CA MET A 86 -5.91 14.14 7.35
C MET A 86 -7.18 14.93 7.67
N ALA A 87 -7.69 14.81 8.90
CA ALA A 87 -8.86 15.58 9.34
C ALA A 87 -8.62 17.10 9.30
N ALA A 88 -7.39 17.53 9.61
CA ALA A 88 -7.01 18.94 9.66
C ALA A 88 -6.75 19.55 8.26
N TYR A 89 -6.02 18.86 7.39
CA TYR A 89 -5.58 19.43 6.09
C TYR A 89 -6.44 19.01 4.89
N PHE A 90 -7.05 17.82 4.94
CA PHE A 90 -7.77 17.23 3.80
C PHE A 90 -9.15 16.68 4.18
N PRO A 91 -10.10 17.53 4.62
CA PRO A 91 -11.45 17.11 5.00
C PRO A 91 -12.23 16.32 3.93
N PRO A 92 -12.16 16.61 2.60
CA PRO A 92 -12.87 15.80 1.61
C PRO A 92 -12.32 14.38 1.51
N LEU A 93 -11.00 14.22 1.68
CA LEU A 93 -10.32 12.92 1.64
C LEU A 93 -10.60 12.14 2.92
N HIS A 94 -10.59 12.80 4.08
CA HIS A 94 -10.91 12.20 5.36
C HIS A 94 -12.36 11.71 5.45
N ARG A 95 -13.35 12.38 4.84
CA ARG A 95 -14.73 11.84 4.79
C ARG A 95 -14.83 10.50 4.05
N SER A 96 -14.01 10.30 3.02
CA SER A 96 -14.04 9.07 2.21
C SER A 96 -13.14 7.97 2.80
N LEU A 97 -11.96 8.33 3.29
CA LEU A 97 -10.97 7.39 3.81
C LEU A 97 -11.11 7.14 5.32
N GLY A 98 -11.81 8.01 6.07
CA GLY A 98 -12.00 8.00 7.53
C GLY A 98 -12.30 6.61 8.09
N VAL A 99 -13.27 5.94 7.46
CA VAL A 99 -13.73 4.60 7.86
C VAL A 99 -12.68 3.52 7.54
N PHE A 100 -11.78 3.78 6.59
CA PHE A 100 -10.78 2.83 6.12
C PHE A 100 -9.40 3.01 6.76
N ILE A 101 -9.13 4.08 7.50
CA ILE A 101 -7.84 4.29 8.19
C ILE A 101 -7.47 3.15 9.16
N PRO A 102 -8.40 2.54 9.91
CA PRO A 102 -8.08 1.36 10.71
C PRO A 102 -7.53 0.16 9.90
N LEU A 103 -7.84 0.06 8.60
CA LEU A 103 -7.26 -0.98 7.74
C LEU A 103 -5.75 -0.79 7.52
N ILE A 104 -5.20 0.41 7.77
CA ILE A 104 -3.76 0.63 7.74
C ILE A 104 -3.08 -0.13 8.88
N VAL A 105 -3.68 -0.13 10.09
CA VAL A 105 -3.12 -0.81 11.27
C VAL A 105 -2.97 -2.31 11.03
N VAL A 106 -3.99 -2.92 10.43
CA VAL A 106 -4.03 -4.36 10.13
C VAL A 106 -3.49 -4.70 8.75
N ASN A 107 -2.80 -3.77 8.09
CA ASN A 107 -2.26 -4.02 6.77
C ASN A 107 -1.09 -5.02 6.85
N CYS A 108 -1.26 -6.17 6.20
CA CYS A 108 -0.28 -7.25 6.19
C CYS A 108 1.09 -6.82 5.65
N ILE A 109 1.18 -5.79 4.78
CA ILE A 109 2.48 -5.29 4.31
C ILE A 109 3.27 -4.65 5.46
N ILE A 110 2.59 -3.91 6.34
CA ILE A 110 3.24 -3.19 7.44
C ILE A 110 3.71 -4.19 8.50
N LEU A 111 2.82 -5.12 8.87
CA LEU A 111 3.14 -6.15 9.84
C LEU A 111 4.28 -7.06 9.36
N ALA A 112 4.22 -7.55 8.11
CA ALA A 112 5.24 -8.44 7.56
C ALA A 112 6.63 -7.77 7.48
N ARG A 113 6.71 -6.49 7.10
CA ARG A 113 8.01 -5.78 7.07
C ARG A 113 8.52 -5.44 8.47
N ALA A 114 7.63 -5.06 9.40
CA ALA A 114 8.00 -4.83 10.79
C ALA A 114 8.62 -6.09 11.42
N GLU A 115 8.02 -7.25 11.16
CA GLU A 115 8.45 -8.52 11.72
C GLU A 115 9.74 -9.07 11.08
N ALA A 116 9.77 -9.13 9.74
CA ALA A 116 10.83 -9.81 8.99
C ALA A 116 12.08 -8.95 8.80
N PHE A 117 11.92 -7.62 8.66
CA PHE A 117 13.02 -6.73 8.29
C PHE A 117 13.38 -5.76 9.42
N ALA A 118 12.42 -5.00 9.96
CA ALA A 118 12.72 -3.94 10.92
C ALA A 118 13.32 -4.47 12.24
N TYR A 119 12.86 -5.63 12.72
CA TYR A 119 13.39 -6.25 13.93
C TYR A 119 14.83 -6.75 13.78
N ARG A 120 15.23 -7.17 12.57
CA ARG A 120 16.53 -7.82 12.32
C ARG A 120 17.58 -6.88 11.73
N ASN A 121 17.19 -5.78 11.08
CA ASN A 121 18.11 -4.88 10.37
C ASN A 121 18.38 -3.55 11.10
N SER A 122 19.37 -2.82 10.58
CA SER A 122 19.74 -1.47 11.06
C SER A 122 18.69 -0.43 10.68
N LEU A 123 18.71 0.72 11.36
CA LEU A 123 17.77 1.83 11.15
C LEU A 123 17.73 2.30 9.69
N ILE A 124 18.92 2.51 9.10
CA ILE A 124 19.05 3.08 7.75
C ILE A 124 18.58 2.08 6.70
N ASP A 125 18.85 0.80 6.90
CA ASP A 125 18.40 -0.24 5.97
C ASP A 125 16.89 -0.42 6.06
N SER A 126 16.33 -0.41 7.27
CA SER A 126 14.88 -0.54 7.51
C SER A 126 14.10 0.64 6.93
N PHE A 127 14.64 1.85 7.03
CA PHE A 127 14.04 3.05 6.44
C PHE A 127 14.00 2.96 4.91
N LEU A 128 15.12 2.63 4.28
CA LEU A 128 15.21 2.53 2.80
C LEU A 128 14.31 1.42 2.26
N ASP A 129 14.22 0.30 2.97
CA ASP A 129 13.35 -0.81 2.63
C ASP A 129 11.86 -0.44 2.72
N ALA A 130 11.45 0.14 3.84
CA ALA A 130 10.07 0.58 4.05
C ALA A 130 9.64 1.61 2.99
N LEU A 131 10.54 2.51 2.61
CA LEU A 131 10.28 3.51 1.57
C LEU A 131 10.15 2.85 0.18
N GLY A 132 11.02 1.90 -0.15
CA GLY A 132 10.95 1.14 -1.41
C GLY A 132 9.66 0.30 -1.53
N MET A 133 9.30 -0.42 -0.46
CA MET A 133 8.08 -1.23 -0.41
C MET A 133 6.82 -0.38 -0.43
N GLY A 134 6.81 0.74 0.29
CA GLY A 134 5.70 1.69 0.29
C GLY A 134 5.48 2.34 -1.08
N LEU A 135 6.55 2.72 -1.78
CA LEU A 135 6.45 3.23 -3.16
C LEU A 135 5.90 2.17 -4.12
N GLY A 136 6.32 0.91 -3.97
CA GLY A 136 5.75 -0.22 -4.73
C GLY A 136 4.25 -0.37 -4.50
N PHE A 137 3.82 -0.30 -3.24
CA PHE A 137 2.39 -0.36 -2.88
C PHE A 137 1.59 0.80 -3.48
N ILE A 138 2.09 2.04 -3.39
CA ILE A 138 1.47 3.22 -4.00
C ILE A 138 1.31 3.05 -5.50
N LEU A 139 2.37 2.61 -6.19
CA LEU A 139 2.36 2.45 -7.64
C LEU A 139 1.27 1.46 -8.05
N VAL A 140 1.15 0.32 -7.35
CA VAL A 140 0.14 -0.70 -7.67
C VAL A 140 -1.27 -0.22 -7.34
N ILE A 141 -1.52 0.35 -6.17
CA ILE A 141 -2.87 0.79 -5.78
C ILE A 141 -3.37 1.94 -6.67
N VAL A 142 -2.48 2.86 -7.06
CA VAL A 142 -2.81 3.96 -7.99
C VAL A 142 -3.06 3.41 -9.38
N THR A 143 -2.24 2.50 -9.88
CA THR A 143 -2.44 1.88 -11.20
C THR A 143 -3.78 1.16 -11.28
N ILE A 144 -4.12 0.38 -10.24
CA ILE A 144 -5.41 -0.32 -10.17
C ILE A 144 -6.55 0.69 -10.02
N GLY A 145 -6.39 1.72 -9.20
CA GLY A 145 -7.36 2.80 -9.04
C GLY A 145 -7.68 3.50 -10.37
N ILE A 146 -6.66 3.80 -11.18
CA ILE A 146 -6.83 4.39 -12.52
C ILE A 146 -7.57 3.43 -13.45
N ILE A 147 -7.13 2.16 -13.52
CA ILE A 147 -7.76 1.15 -14.39
C ILE A 147 -9.23 0.96 -14.01
N ARG A 148 -9.55 0.90 -12.71
CA ARG A 148 -10.91 0.73 -12.20
C ARG A 148 -11.77 1.99 -12.38
N GLU A 149 -11.20 3.18 -12.25
CA GLU A 149 -11.92 4.44 -12.49
C GLU A 149 -12.30 4.58 -13.98
N VAL A 150 -11.38 4.23 -14.88
CA VAL A 150 -11.60 4.23 -16.34
C VAL A 150 -12.65 3.19 -16.74
N LEU A 151 -12.56 1.97 -16.24
CA LEU A 151 -13.46 0.87 -16.61
C LEU A 151 -14.83 0.91 -15.92
N GLY A 152 -14.91 1.50 -14.72
CA GLY A 152 -16.15 1.58 -13.93
C GLY A 152 -17.00 2.81 -14.27
N ASN A 153 -16.39 4.00 -14.30
CA ASN A 153 -17.11 5.28 -14.47
C ASN A 153 -16.90 5.93 -15.84
N GLY A 154 -15.98 5.45 -16.69
CA GLY A 154 -15.71 6.06 -18.00
C GLY A 154 -15.08 7.46 -17.93
N THR A 155 -14.57 7.85 -16.76
CA THR A 155 -13.97 9.17 -16.49
C THR A 155 -12.48 9.02 -16.16
N ILE A 156 -11.65 9.88 -16.74
CA ILE A 156 -10.26 10.08 -16.30
C ILE A 156 -10.26 11.42 -15.54
N PHE A 157 -9.97 11.40 -14.23
CA PHE A 157 -9.80 12.64 -13.45
C PHE A 157 -11.01 13.60 -13.56
N GLY A 158 -12.23 13.07 -13.52
CA GLY A 158 -13.46 13.89 -13.58
C GLY A 158 -13.81 14.49 -14.95
N SER A 159 -13.03 14.25 -16.01
CA SER A 159 -13.41 14.67 -17.36
C SER A 159 -14.16 13.53 -18.08
N SER A 160 -15.47 13.70 -18.20
CA SER A 160 -16.39 12.79 -18.92
C SER A 160 -16.03 12.74 -20.41
N ARG A 161 -15.46 11.62 -20.88
CA ARG A 161 -15.32 11.42 -22.32
C ARG A 161 -15.20 9.98 -22.80
N PHE A 162 -15.88 9.01 -22.19
CA PHE A 162 -16.12 7.72 -22.86
C PHE A 162 -17.53 7.17 -22.66
N ILE A 163 -18.16 6.84 -23.80
CA ILE A 163 -19.51 6.29 -23.96
C ILE A 163 -19.44 4.78 -23.78
N PHE A 164 -19.25 4.31 -22.56
CA PHE A 164 -19.46 2.90 -22.21
C PHE A 164 -20.39 2.83 -21.01
N HIS A 165 -21.42 1.98 -21.10
CA HIS A 165 -22.32 1.71 -19.99
C HIS A 165 -21.49 1.43 -18.72
N PRO A 166 -21.75 2.10 -17.58
CA PRO A 166 -20.95 1.92 -16.38
C PRO A 166 -21.03 0.46 -15.96
N ALA A 167 -19.91 -0.26 -16.09
CA ALA A 167 -19.81 -1.63 -15.65
C ALA A 167 -19.73 -1.62 -14.12
N LEU A 168 -20.88 -1.54 -13.46
CA LEU A 168 -21.02 -1.56 -11.99
C LEU A 168 -20.26 -2.74 -11.36
N ILE A 169 -20.13 -3.85 -12.08
CA ILE A 169 -19.33 -5.04 -11.69
C ILE A 169 -17.86 -4.68 -11.41
N MET A 170 -17.30 -3.67 -12.08
CA MET A 170 -15.92 -3.21 -11.95
C MET A 170 -15.66 -2.43 -10.65
N VAL A 171 -16.70 -1.78 -10.11
CA VAL A 171 -16.66 -1.01 -8.86
C VAL A 171 -16.75 -1.92 -7.64
N PHE A 172 -17.32 -3.12 -7.78
CA PHE A 172 -17.34 -4.10 -6.70
C PHE A 172 -15.99 -4.84 -6.55
N PRO A 173 -15.71 -5.43 -5.37
CA PRO A 173 -14.52 -6.26 -5.11
C PRO A 173 -14.14 -7.27 -6.21
N PRO A 174 -15.07 -8.00 -6.89
CA PRO A 174 -14.73 -8.86 -8.02
C PRO A 174 -13.95 -8.16 -9.14
N GLY A 175 -14.25 -6.90 -9.44
CA GLY A 175 -13.53 -6.10 -10.43
C GLY A 175 -12.07 -5.86 -10.04
N ALA A 176 -11.81 -5.62 -8.75
CA ALA A 176 -10.45 -5.45 -8.24
C ALA A 176 -9.64 -6.75 -8.34
N TYR A 177 -10.21 -7.90 -7.98
CA TYR A 177 -9.56 -9.20 -8.15
C TYR A 177 -9.22 -9.51 -9.62
N LEU A 178 -10.14 -9.21 -10.54
CA LEU A 178 -9.89 -9.38 -11.98
C LEU A 178 -8.74 -8.50 -12.46
N THR A 179 -8.69 -7.22 -12.05
CA THR A 179 -7.59 -6.32 -12.44
C THR A 179 -6.24 -6.78 -11.89
N ILE A 180 -6.18 -7.23 -10.64
CA ILE A 180 -4.96 -7.77 -10.04
C ILE A 180 -4.52 -9.02 -10.79
N GLY A 181 -5.44 -9.94 -11.07
CA GLY A 181 -5.15 -11.18 -11.81
C GLY A 181 -4.63 -10.90 -13.22
N PHE A 182 -5.21 -9.95 -13.93
CA PHE A 182 -4.74 -9.54 -15.26
C PHE A 182 -3.36 -8.88 -15.21
N LEU A 183 -3.11 -8.00 -14.23
CA LEU A 183 -1.80 -7.39 -14.02
C LEU A 183 -0.73 -8.44 -13.70
N MET A 184 -1.03 -9.39 -12.81
CA MET A 184 -0.13 -10.50 -12.47
C MET A 184 0.15 -11.36 -13.71
N GLY A 185 -0.85 -11.66 -14.53
CA GLY A 185 -0.71 -12.41 -15.77
C GLY A 185 0.22 -11.72 -16.78
N ILE A 186 0.04 -10.41 -17.01
CA ILE A 186 0.91 -9.62 -17.89
C ILE A 186 2.35 -9.61 -17.38
N LEU A 187 2.55 -9.38 -16.08
CA LEU A 187 3.89 -9.34 -15.50
C LEU A 187 4.60 -10.68 -15.57
N ASN A 188 3.88 -11.79 -15.33
CA ASN A 188 4.45 -13.12 -15.45
C ASN A 188 4.81 -13.44 -16.92
N TRP A 189 3.96 -13.05 -17.86
CA TRP A 189 4.24 -13.18 -19.30
C TRP A 189 5.47 -12.35 -19.73
N TRP A 190 5.60 -11.11 -19.26
CA TRP A 190 6.79 -10.29 -19.51
C TRP A 190 8.06 -10.84 -18.87
N LYS A 191 7.95 -11.41 -17.67
CA LYS A 191 9.09 -12.04 -16.97
C LYS A 191 9.54 -13.31 -17.69
N SER A 192 8.61 -14.11 -18.19
CA SER A 192 8.89 -15.30 -19.00
C SER A 192 9.57 -14.99 -20.34
N LYS A 193 9.45 -13.77 -20.86
CA LYS A 193 10.08 -13.33 -22.11
C LYS A 193 11.49 -12.77 -21.93
N LYS A 194 11.90 -12.49 -20.68
CA LYS A 194 13.20 -11.92 -20.31
C LYS A 194 14.12 -12.89 -19.56
N GLY A 195 13.62 -14.10 -19.24
CA GLY A 195 14.42 -15.23 -18.77
C GLY A 195 14.72 -16.17 -19.92
#